data_AF-A0A838YVC1-F1
#
_entry.id   AF-A0A838YVC1-F1
#
_cell.length_a   1.000
_cell.length_b   1.000
_cell.length_c   1.000
_cell.angle_alpha   90.00
_cell.angle_beta   90.00
_cell.angle_gamma   90.00
#
_symmetry.space_group_name_H-M   'P 1'
#
loop_
_entity.id
_entity.type
_entity.pdbx_description
1 polymer ?
#
loop_
_entity_poly.entity_id
_entity_poly.type
_entity_poly.pdbx_seq_one_letter_code
_entity_poly.pdbx_strand_id
1 'polypeptide(L)' 'MSEENRTGKKDSPSAVEDCADVKSKYKRFKKDTNKPKFPPVEYEVPPHH' A
#
# COMPACT_ATOMS: atom_id res chain seq x y z
N MET A 1 22.39 -39.02 -21.54
CA MET A 1 21.90 -37.65 -21.26
C MET A 1 21.76 -36.94 -22.57
N SER A 2 20.63 -36.28 -22.82
CA SER A 2 20.60 -35.09 -23.67
C SER A 2 19.43 -34.24 -23.22
N GLU A 3 19.76 -33.27 -22.36
CA GLU A 3 18.86 -32.32 -21.70
C GLU A 3 18.39 -31.23 -22.67
N GLU A 4 17.98 -31.59 -23.87
CA GLU A 4 17.68 -30.63 -24.92
C GLU A 4 16.17 -30.50 -25.11
N ASN A 5 15.46 -29.99 -24.10
CA ASN A 5 14.08 -29.47 -24.23
C ASN A 5 13.64 -28.73 -22.95
N ARG A 6 14.51 -27.89 -22.35
CA ARG A 6 14.16 -27.00 -21.22
C ARG A 6 14.05 -25.52 -21.61
N THR A 7 13.89 -25.23 -22.89
CA THR A 7 13.70 -23.86 -23.41
C THR A 7 12.22 -23.60 -23.63
N GLY A 8 11.47 -23.47 -22.54
CA GLY A 8 10.07 -23.09 -22.58
C GLY A 8 9.60 -22.86 -21.16
N LYS A 9 9.08 -21.66 -20.88
CA LYS A 9 8.74 -21.08 -19.55
C LYS A 9 9.90 -20.31 -18.90
N LYS A 10 10.35 -19.21 -19.54
CA LYS A 10 11.27 -18.25 -18.90
C LYS A 10 10.65 -16.88 -18.57
N ASP A 11 9.36 -16.67 -18.85
CA ASP A 11 8.78 -15.33 -18.78
C ASP A 11 7.60 -15.18 -17.81
N SER A 12 7.27 -16.23 -17.05
CA SER A 12 6.27 -16.12 -15.97
C SER A 12 6.98 -15.93 -14.63
N PRO A 13 6.58 -14.94 -13.82
CA PRO A 13 7.14 -14.78 -12.48
C PRO A 13 6.95 -16.08 -11.68
N SER A 14 7.93 -16.40 -10.84
CA SER A 14 7.79 -17.50 -9.88
C SER A 14 6.57 -17.22 -8.98
N ALA A 15 5.89 -18.26 -8.52
CA ALA A 15 4.81 -18.13 -7.55
C ALA A 15 5.25 -17.37 -6.28
N VAL A 16 6.54 -17.43 -5.96
CA VAL A 16 7.15 -16.68 -4.84
C VAL A 16 7.21 -15.17 -5.13
N GLU A 17 7.42 -14.79 -6.38
CA GLU A 17 7.53 -13.39 -6.82
C GLU A 17 6.15 -12.76 -7.14
N ASP A 18 5.13 -13.58 -7.40
CA ASP A 18 3.73 -13.15 -7.60
C ASP A 18 2.98 -12.91 -6.26
N CYS A 19 3.62 -13.21 -5.12
CA CYS A 19 3.02 -12.99 -3.81
C CYS A 19 2.99 -11.50 -3.43
N ALA A 20 1.84 -11.02 -2.97
CA ALA A 20 1.73 -9.67 -2.41
C ALA A 20 2.47 -9.54 -1.05
N ASP A 21 3.22 -8.45 -0.85
CA ASP A 21 3.82 -8.13 0.46
C ASP A 21 2.71 -7.84 1.48
N VAL A 22 2.49 -8.76 2.41
CA VAL A 22 1.48 -8.63 3.49
C VAL A 22 1.75 -7.43 4.41
N LYS A 23 3.01 -6.97 4.51
CA LYS A 23 3.39 -5.79 5.29
C LYS A 23 3.20 -4.48 4.52
N SER A 24 2.82 -4.53 3.24
CA SER A 24 2.58 -3.34 2.41
C SER A 24 1.47 -2.46 2.98
N LYS A 25 0.39 -3.05 3.53
CA LYS A 25 -0.72 -2.33 4.16
C LYS A 25 -0.24 -1.48 5.34
N TYR A 26 0.62 -2.04 6.20
CA TYR A 26 1.17 -1.33 7.35
C TYR A 26 2.08 -0.17 6.92
N LYS A 27 2.94 -0.40 5.91
CA LYS A 27 3.80 0.64 5.33
C LYS A 27 2.97 1.81 4.75
N ARG A 28 1.87 1.53 4.05
CA ARG A 28 0.96 2.55 3.49
C ARG A 28 0.24 3.33 4.61
N PHE A 29 -0.30 2.60 5.59
CA PHE A 29 -0.98 3.21 6.73
C PHE A 29 -0.10 4.17 7.54
N LYS A 30 1.20 3.90 7.66
CA LYS A 30 2.15 4.80 8.34
C LYS A 30 2.58 6.00 7.48
N LYS A 31 2.54 5.88 6.15
CA LYS A 31 2.91 6.95 5.22
C LYS A 31 1.81 7.99 5.03
N ASP A 32 0.54 7.55 5.09
CA ASP A 32 -0.62 8.41 4.82
C ASP A 32 -1.27 8.95 6.10
N THR A 33 -0.47 9.57 6.98
CA THR A 33 -1.01 10.38 8.08
C THR A 33 -1.45 11.78 7.62
N ASN A 34 -1.17 12.14 6.36
CA ASN A 34 -1.64 13.34 5.67
C ASN A 34 -3.14 13.24 5.29
N LYS A 35 -3.99 12.90 6.25
CA LYS A 35 -5.42 13.19 6.09
C LYS A 35 -5.55 14.70 5.92
N PRO A 36 -6.39 15.19 4.99
CA PRO A 36 -6.67 16.62 4.91
C PRO A 36 -7.18 17.06 6.28
N LYS A 37 -6.37 17.86 6.98
CA LYS A 37 -6.78 18.48 8.22
C LYS A 37 -7.76 19.55 7.82
N PHE A 38 -9.04 19.32 8.10
CA PHE A 38 -10.02 20.39 8.02
C PHE A 38 -9.51 21.57 8.85
N PRO A 39 -9.66 22.81 8.38
CA PRO A 39 -9.34 23.96 9.21
C PRO A 39 -10.16 23.88 10.51
N PRO A 40 -9.62 24.35 11.64
CA PRO A 40 -10.42 24.50 12.85
C PRO A 40 -11.69 25.30 12.56
N VAL A 41 -12.82 24.85 13.10
CA VAL A 41 -14.08 25.59 13.01
C VAL A 41 -14.07 26.67 14.08
N GLU A 42 -14.21 27.93 13.66
CA GLU A 42 -14.44 29.05 14.58
C GLU A 42 -15.91 29.04 15.00
N TYR A 43 -16.17 28.69 16.26
CA TYR A 43 -17.51 28.76 16.82
C TYR A 43 -17.78 30.18 17.34
N GLU A 44 -19.02 30.64 17.14
CA GLU A 44 -19.51 31.85 17.80
C GLU A 44 -19.53 31.61 19.32
N VAL A 45 -18.99 32.56 20.08
CA VAL A 45 -19.05 32.52 21.54
C VAL A 45 -20.44 32.96 21.98
N PRO A 46 -21.20 32.14 22.73
CA PRO A 46 -22.49 32.55 23.25
C PRO A 46 -22.35 33.80 24.12
N PRO A 47 -23.33 34.73 24.09
CA PRO A 47 -23.35 35.87 24.98
C PRO A 47 -23.57 35.40 26.42
N HIS A 48 -22.49 35.14 27.17
CA HIS A 48 -22.54 34.90 28.61
C HIS A 48 -22.96 36.21 29.31
N HIS A 49 -24.14 36.19 29.93
CA HIS A 49 -24.64 37.22 30.85
C HIS A 49 -24.41 36.79 32.30
#